data_AF-A0A6G7VB46-F1
#
_entry.id   AF-A0A6G7VB46-F1
#
_cell.length_a   1.000
_cell.length_b   1.000
_cell.length_c   1.000
_cell.angle_alpha   90.00
_cell.angle_beta   90.00
_cell.angle_gamma   90.00
#
_symmetry.space_group_name_H-M   'P 1'
#
loop_
_entity.id
_entity.type
_entity.pdbx_description
1 polymer ?
#
loop_
_entity_poly.entity_id
_entity_poly.type
_entity_poly.pdbx_seq_one_letter_code
_entity_poly.pdbx_strand_id
1 'polypeptide(L)'
;MAGLAIIGTVYGVLAAAYPIAVAEYFGADRVAAVFGVLFTAWGVGGVLGPWASAWVYRLMGSYETALLAAAVAAGLATICSIGLPAHGPRHQADSE
;
A
#
# COMPACT_ATOMS: atom_id res chain seq x y z
N MET A 1 -9.93 19.65 4.26
CA MET A 1 -9.08 20.01 3.10
C MET A 1 -7.64 19.54 3.24
N ALA A 2 -6.90 19.95 4.28
CA ALA A 2 -5.50 19.52 4.47
C ALA A 2 -5.30 17.99 4.45
N GLY A 3 -6.15 17.22 5.15
CA GLY A 3 -6.05 15.75 5.15
C GLY A 3 -6.19 15.12 3.76
N LEU A 4 -7.12 15.60 2.93
CA LEU A 4 -7.30 15.11 1.55
C LEU A 4 -6.10 15.47 0.67
N ALA A 5 -5.53 16.67 0.84
CA ALA A 5 -4.33 17.08 0.13
C ALA A 5 -3.13 16.20 0.49
N ILE A 6 -2.95 15.87 1.77
CA ILE A 6 -1.88 14.96 2.23
C ILE A 6 -2.08 13.58 1.63
N ILE A 7 -3.29 13.01 1.71
CA ILE A 7 -3.58 11.68 1.15
C ILE A 7 -3.32 11.66 -0.36
N GLY A 8 -3.77 12.69 -1.09
CA GLY A 8 -3.54 12.79 -2.54
C GLY A 8 -2.06 12.87 -2.91
N THR A 9 -1.29 13.70 -2.20
CA THR A 9 0.16 13.81 -2.41
C THR A 9 0.88 12.49 -2.10
N VAL A 10 0.58 11.87 -0.96
CA VAL A 10 1.16 10.58 -0.57
C VAL A 10 0.83 9.50 -1.59
N TYR A 11 -0.41 9.46 -2.07
CA TYR A 11 -0.83 8.50 -3.09
C TYR A 11 -0.03 8.66 -4.40
N GLY A 12 0.23 9.91 -4.83
CA GLY A 12 1.07 10.19 -5.98
C GLY A 12 2.53 9.72 -5.81
N VAL A 13 3.11 9.95 -4.62
CA VAL A 13 4.47 9.48 -4.30
C VAL A 13 4.54 7.94 -4.30
N LEU A 14 3.55 7.28 -3.69
CA LEU A 14 3.50 5.82 -3.62
C LEU A 14 3.38 5.18 -5.01
N ALA A 15 2.58 5.77 -5.91
CA ALA A 15 2.44 5.27 -7.28
C ALA A 15 3.77 5.21 -8.04
N ALA A 16 4.68 6.15 -7.80
CA ALA A 16 6.04 6.13 -8.35
C ALA A 16 7.00 5.22 -7.57
N ALA A 17 6.87 5.15 -6.25
CA ALA A 17 7.78 4.39 -5.39
C ALA A 17 7.57 2.87 -5.49
N TYR A 18 6.33 2.38 -5.65
CA TYR A 18 6.03 0.96 -5.71
C TYR A 18 6.79 0.20 -6.81
N PRO A 19 6.79 0.61 -8.10
CA PRO A 19 7.53 -0.11 -9.13
C PRO A 19 9.05 -0.10 -8.89
N ILE A 20 9.59 1.00 -8.34
CA ILE A 20 11.02 1.11 -7.99
C ILE A 20 11.36 0.11 -6.88
N ALA A 21 10.58 0.10 -5.79
CA ALA A 21 10.79 -0.85 -4.70
C ALA A 21 10.66 -2.30 -5.17
N VAL A 22 9.65 -2.62 -5.99
CA VAL A 22 9.49 -3.98 -6.53
C VAL A 22 10.69 -4.39 -7.39
N ALA A 23 11.22 -3.48 -8.22
CA ALA A 23 12.42 -3.74 -9.02
C ALA A 23 13.66 -3.98 -8.15
N GLU A 24 13.82 -3.23 -7.07
CA GLU A 24 14.94 -3.41 -6.12
C GLU A 24 14.84 -4.72 -5.32
N TYR A 25 13.64 -5.14 -4.90
CA TYR A 25 13.47 -6.35 -4.10
C TYR A 25 13.43 -7.66 -4.91
N PHE A 26 12.86 -7.63 -6.11
CA PHE A 26 12.56 -8.84 -6.89
C PHE A 26 13.28 -8.93 -8.24
N GLY A 27 14.03 -7.89 -8.62
CA GLY A 27 14.70 -7.78 -9.91
C GLY A 27 13.75 -7.40 -11.05
N ALA A 28 14.29 -6.72 -12.07
CA ALA A 28 13.52 -6.17 -13.19
C ALA A 28 12.66 -7.22 -13.93
N ASP A 29 13.16 -8.46 -14.04
CA ASP A 29 12.51 -9.54 -14.79
C ASP A 29 11.17 -10.00 -14.21
N ARG A 30 10.95 -9.80 -12.90
CA ARG A 30 9.71 -10.22 -12.21
C ARG A 30 8.81 -9.06 -11.80
N VAL A 31 9.18 -7.83 -12.13
CA VAL A 31 8.42 -6.63 -11.74
C VAL A 31 6.97 -6.73 -12.18
N ALA A 32 6.70 -7.10 -13.44
CA ALA A 32 5.33 -7.20 -13.95
C ALA A 32 4.48 -8.24 -13.19
N ALA A 33 5.07 -9.40 -12.85
CA ALA A 33 4.37 -10.46 -12.13
C ALA A 33 4.07 -10.08 -10.68
N VAL A 34 5.06 -9.55 -9.95
CA VAL A 34 4.89 -9.12 -8.55
C VAL A 34 3.97 -7.91 -8.46
N PHE A 35 4.12 -6.94 -9.37
CA PHE A 35 3.24 -5.78 -9.43
C PHE A 35 1.80 -6.17 -9.78
N GLY A 36 1.59 -7.20 -10.62
CA GLY A 36 0.27 -7.77 -10.89
C GLY A 36 -0.41 -8.35 -9.63
N VAL A 37 0.35 -9.06 -8.79
CA VAL A 37 -0.16 -9.55 -7.49
C VAL A 37 -0.50 -8.38 -6.56
N LEU A 38 0.36 -7.36 -6.48
CA LEU A 38 0.10 -6.13 -5.71
C LEU A 38 -1.18 -5.43 -6.18
N PHE A 39 -1.36 -5.27 -7.50
CA PHE A 39 -2.52 -4.61 -8.08
C PHE A 39 -3.81 -5.41 -7.84
N THR A 40 -3.71 -6.74 -7.86
CA THR A 40 -4.83 -7.64 -7.53
C THR A 40 -5.22 -7.49 -6.06
N ALA A 41 -4.25 -7.53 -5.13
CA ALA A 41 -4.50 -7.33 -3.71
C ALA A 41 -5.11 -5.94 -3.43
N TRP A 42 -4.61 -4.91 -4.11
CA TRP A 42 -5.18 -3.56 -4.05
C TRP A 42 -6.62 -3.52 -4.56
N GLY A 43 -6.90 -4.17 -5.69
CA GLY A 43 -8.26 -4.29 -6.24
C GLY A 43 -9.23 -5.00 -5.28
N VAL A 44 -8.80 -6.10 -4.66
CA VAL A 44 -9.58 -6.80 -3.62
C VAL A 44 -9.87 -5.86 -2.44
N GLY A 45 -8.86 -5.11 -1.98
CA GLY A 45 -9.04 -4.09 -0.94
C GLY A 45 -10.04 -3.01 -1.33
N GLY A 46 -10.02 -2.55 -2.59
CA GLY A 46 -10.96 -1.56 -3.13
C GLY A 46 -12.41 -2.07 -3.17
N VAL A 47 -12.63 -3.35 -3.46
CA VAL A 47 -13.96 -3.98 -3.44
C VAL A 47 -14.44 -4.20 -2.01
N LEU A 48 -13.56 -4.64 -1.11
CA LEU A 48 -13.90 -4.91 0.29
C LEU A 48 -14.05 -3.64 1.13
N GLY A 49 -13.40 -2.54 0.74
CA GLY A 49 -13.38 -1.27 1.48
C GLY A 49 -14.77 -0.70 1.77
N PRO A 50 -15.64 -0.49 0.77
CA PRO A 50 -17.01 0.00 0.98
C PRO A 50 -17.85 -0.94 1.84
N TRP A 51 -17.65 -2.25 1.70
CA TRP A 51 -18.41 -3.24 2.47
C TRP A 51 -17.98 -3.22 3.95
N ALA A 52 -16.67 -3.16 4.20
CA ALA A 52 -16.12 -3.02 5.54
C ALA A 52 -16.51 -1.68 6.18
N SER A 53 -16.46 -0.57 5.44
CA SER A 53 -16.84 0.75 5.97
C SER A 53 -18.34 0.82 6.26
N ALA A 54 -19.19 0.25 5.40
CA ALA A 54 -20.61 0.13 5.66
C ALA A 54 -20.91 -0.75 6.88
N TRP A 55 -20.17 -1.84 7.08
CA TRP A 55 -20.32 -2.71 8.25
C TRP A 55 -19.92 -2.01 9.56
N VAL A 56 -18.79 -1.29 9.56
CA VAL A 56 -18.36 -0.47 10.70
C VAL A 56 -19.38 0.64 11.00
N TYR A 57 -19.90 1.30 9.96
CA TYR A 57 -20.96 2.30 10.10
C TYR A 57 -22.24 1.71 10.71
N ARG A 58 -22.64 0.49 10.33
CA ARG A 58 -23.83 -0.16 10.91
C ARG A 58 -23.69 -0.47 12.40
N LEU A 59 -22.48 -0.74 12.89
CA LEU A 59 -22.25 -1.10 14.29
C LEU A 59 -22.19 0.13 15.21
N MET A 60 -21.63 1.25 14.72
CA MET A 60 -21.40 2.44 15.56
C MET A 60 -22.20 3.68 15.15
N GLY A 61 -22.84 3.69 13.98
CA GLY A 61 -23.68 4.79 13.49
C GLY A 61 -22.91 6.05 13.05
N SER A 62 -21.57 6.03 13.06
CA SER A 62 -20.72 7.20 12.76
C SER A 62 -19.61 6.88 11.76
N TYR A 63 -19.41 7.77 10.78
CA TYR A 63 -18.30 7.70 9.81
C TYR A 63 -16.94 8.05 10.42
N GLU A 64 -16.92 8.79 11.52
CA GLU A 64 -15.66 9.11 12.22
C GLU A 64 -14.97 7.83 12.69
N THR A 65 -15.75 6.86 13.17
CA THR A 65 -15.23 5.56 13.60
C THR A 65 -14.72 4.70 12.45
N ALA A 66 -15.34 4.80 11.27
CA ALA A 66 -14.85 4.15 10.06
C ALA A 66 -13.51 4.76 9.58
N LEU A 67 -13.36 6.09 9.70
CA LEU A 67 -12.10 6.77 9.41
C LEU A 67 -11.01 6.40 10.42
N LEU A 68 -11.33 6.29 11.70
CA LEU A 68 -10.40 5.83 12.73
C LEU A 68 -9.97 4.37 12.49
N ALA A 69 -10.90 3.49 12.12
CA ALA A 69 -10.57 2.11 11.76
C ALA A 69 -9.61 2.04 10.55
N ALA A 70 -9.84 2.87 9.53
CA ALA A 70 -8.93 3.00 8.39
C ALA A 70 -7.55 3.52 8.80
N ALA A 71 -7.49 4.50 9.72
CA ALA A 71 -6.23 5.03 10.25
C ALA A 71 -5.44 3.96 11.03
N VAL A 72 -6.11 3.13 11.83
CA VAL A 72 -5.47 2.01 12.55
C VAL A 72 -4.93 0.98 11.56
N ALA A 73 -5.71 0.61 10.54
CA ALA A 73 -5.25 -0.32 9.50
C ALA A 73 -4.02 0.22 8.75
N ALA A 74 -4.00 1.51 8.42
CA ALA A 74 -2.83 2.16 7.81
C ALA A 74 -1.61 2.17 8.75
N GLY A 75 -1.82 2.39 10.06
CA GLY A 75 -0.77 2.29 11.07
C GLY A 75 -0.16 0.88 11.13
N LEU A 76 -1.00 -0.16 11.15
CA LEU A 76 -0.53 -1.56 11.12
C LEU A 76 0.26 -1.86 9.84
N ALA A 77 -0.21 -1.42 8.68
CA ALA A 77 0.50 -1.59 7.42
C ALA A 77 1.88 -0.91 7.43
N THR A 78 1.97 0.28 8.05
CA THR A 78 3.24 1.00 8.21
C THR A 78 4.21 0.21 9.10
N ILE A 79 3.73 -0.35 10.21
CA ILE A 79 4.55 -1.18 11.11
C ILE A 79 5.07 -2.42 10.38
N CYS A 80 4.20 -3.11 9.62
CA CYS A 80 4.61 -4.25 8.80
C CYS A 80 5.66 -3.87 7.75
N SER A 81 5.55 -2.67 7.18
CA SER A 81 6.49 -2.17 6.16
C SER A 81 7.86 -1.87 6.76
N ILE A 82 7.93 -1.33 7.98
CA ILE A 82 9.20 -1.09 8.70
C ILE A 82 9.89 -2.40 9.07
N GLY A 83 9.12 -3.46 9.34
CA GLY A 83 9.65 -4.79 9.63
C GLY A 83 10.24 -5.52 8.42
N LEU A 84 10.09 -4.99 7.20
CA LEU A 84 10.70 -5.58 6.01
C LEU A 84 12.21 -5.30 6.03
N PRO A 85 13.07 -6.33 5.88
CA PRO A 85 14.51 -6.16 5.86
C PRO A 85 14.89 -5.24 4.70
N ALA A 86 15.64 -4.17 5.00
CA ALA A 86 15.87 -3.04 4.11
C ALA A 86 16.67 -3.33 2.82
N HIS A 87 17.08 -4.57 2.53
CA HIS A 87 17.94 -4.89 1.38
C HIS A 87 17.72 -6.32 0.85
N GLY A 88 17.19 -6.44 -0.38
CA GLY A 88 17.32 -7.61 -1.26
C GLY A 88 18.49 -7.40 -2.26
N PRO A 89 19.14 -8.46 -2.76
CA PRO A 89 20.53 -8.42 -3.22
C PRO A 89 20.73 -7.56 -4.46
N ARG A 90 21.69 -6.62 -4.38
CA ARG A 90 22.31 -6.00 -5.56
C ARG A 90 22.78 -7.10 -6.51
N HIS A 91 22.17 -7.22 -7.69
CA HIS A 91 22.77 -7.93 -8.81
C HIS A 91 22.81 -7.05 -10.06
N GLN A 92 23.80 -6.16 -10.04
CA GLN A 92 24.59 -5.59 -11.14
C GLN A 92 25.67 -4.77 -10.38
N ALA A 93 26.82 -5.29 -9.93
CA ALA A 93 27.78 -6.16 -10.61
C ALA A 93 28.04 -5.63 -12.03
N ASP A 94 28.98 -4.68 -12.11
CA ASP A 94 30.11 -4.74 -13.04
C ASP A 94 29.98 -5.82 -14.11
N SER A 95 29.61 -5.40 -15.31
CA SER A 95 29.98 -6.03 -16.59
C SER A 95 29.73 -4.96 -17.65
N GLU A 96 30.79 -4.18 -17.91
CA GLU A 96 31.41 -4.02 -19.24
C GLU A 96 30.61 -3.20 -20.26
#